data_AF-A0A958ZGS7-F1
#
_entry.id   AF-A0A958ZGS7-F1
#
_cell.length_a   1.000
_cell.length_b   1.000
_cell.length_c   1.000
_cell.angle_alpha   90.00
_cell.angle_beta   90.00
_cell.angle_gamma   90.00
#
_symmetry.space_group_name_H-M   'P 1'
#
loop_
_entity.id
_entity.type
_entity.pdbx_description
1 polymer ?
#
loop_
_entity_poly.entity_id
_entity_poly.type
_entity_poly.pdbx_seq_one_letter_code
_entity_poly.pdbx_strand_id
1 'polypeptide(L)'
;MDVFVDKHFLKFLEKVEVGRIDSKGCEILCLIFQRYGNLSVYIEKEIDSSQQLEAFCLRIPVLAYYTSNTASPTPIDEFTPAILDYSDFSQTIYMGAENQEIQEIVEGKGGIHLSTTNVFNKLERISNDGTLFFDLSDGVGFPGWHILNRVAAVSTKGLTINDNYIWKQENRPVLEELVALFRIEETIDARCRVLTHSSNDTDEQIMNQIRGHGGMLGSERVRVFNNRMLPNHDRLLYASFALIESPSGFKPRPDIFSKIESNSIFDYKTYRRWNNHMSRIQSQIGDL
;
A
#
# COMPACT_ATOMS: atom_id res chain seq x y z
N MET A 1 2.68 7.99 3.07
CA MET A 1 2.27 7.09 4.17
C MET A 1 1.78 7.95 5.30
N ASP A 2 0.62 7.65 5.85
CA ASP A 2 0.04 8.38 6.97
C ASP A 2 0.17 7.54 8.25
N VAL A 3 0.68 8.15 9.31
CA VAL A 3 0.84 7.51 10.62
C VAL A 3 0.07 8.32 11.66
N PHE A 4 -0.97 7.71 12.23
CA PHE A 4 -1.77 8.26 13.30
C PHE A 4 -1.34 7.63 14.62
N VAL A 5 -1.00 8.43 15.62
CA VAL A 5 -0.55 7.93 16.93
C VAL A 5 -1.46 8.49 18.02
N ASP A 6 -2.16 7.60 18.72
CA ASP A 6 -3.04 7.98 19.83
C ASP A 6 -2.25 8.31 21.12
N LYS A 7 -2.94 8.91 22.09
CA LYS A 7 -2.37 9.25 23.39
C LYS A 7 -1.81 8.08 24.21
N HIS A 8 -2.33 6.86 24.02
CA HIS A 8 -1.85 5.67 24.73
C HIS A 8 -0.53 5.18 24.14
N PHE A 9 -0.45 5.16 22.82
CA PHE A 9 0.73 4.72 22.09
C PHE A 9 1.86 5.75 22.16
N LEU A 10 1.57 7.05 22.24
CA LEU A 10 2.58 8.08 22.52
C LEU A 10 3.35 7.79 23.82
N LYS A 11 2.66 7.38 24.89
CA LYS A 11 3.30 6.97 26.16
C LYS A 11 4.15 5.71 26.02
N PHE A 12 3.78 4.82 25.09
CA PHE A 12 4.59 3.65 24.79
C PHE A 12 5.86 4.06 24.03
N LEU A 13 5.77 4.96 23.06
CA LEU A 13 6.92 5.48 22.31
C LEU A 13 7.94 6.22 23.18
N GLU A 14 7.52 6.86 24.28
CA GLU A 14 8.45 7.42 25.29
C GLU A 14 9.42 6.37 25.86
N LYS A 15 9.04 5.09 25.84
CA LYS A 15 9.82 3.97 26.39
C LYS A 15 10.61 3.21 25.32
N VAL A 16 10.44 3.56 24.04
CA VAL A 16 11.15 2.88 22.94
C VAL A 16 12.56 3.45 22.83
N GLU A 17 13.56 2.61 23.12
CA GLU A 17 14.97 2.97 23.03
C GLU A 17 15.45 2.89 21.57
N VAL A 18 15.71 4.05 20.96
CA VAL A 18 16.30 4.14 19.61
C VAL A 18 17.70 3.52 19.61
N GLY A 19 17.92 2.51 18.76
CA GLY A 19 19.20 1.81 18.62
C GLY A 19 19.27 0.48 19.36
N ARG A 20 18.31 0.18 20.23
CA ARG A 20 18.15 -1.15 20.83
C ARG A 20 17.15 -1.97 20.00
N ILE A 21 17.68 -2.70 19.03
CA ILE A 21 16.89 -3.52 18.12
C ILE A 21 16.80 -4.94 18.70
N ASP A 22 15.79 -5.16 19.54
CA ASP A 22 15.55 -6.47 20.17
C ASP A 22 14.74 -7.42 19.27
N SER A 23 14.09 -6.89 18.22
CA SER A 23 13.31 -7.67 17.23
C SER A 23 13.21 -6.96 15.88
N LYS A 24 12.87 -7.70 14.81
CA LYS A 24 12.62 -7.11 13.48
C LYS A 24 11.45 -6.13 13.51
N GLY A 25 10.41 -6.42 14.29
CA GLY A 25 9.31 -5.48 14.50
C GLY A 25 9.74 -4.15 15.12
N CYS A 26 10.65 -4.18 16.10
CA CYS A 26 11.22 -2.97 16.70
C CYS A 26 12.06 -2.18 15.69
N GLU A 27 12.87 -2.89 14.89
CA GLU A 27 13.62 -2.29 13.77
C GLU A 27 12.69 -1.54 12.82
N ILE A 28 11.61 -2.19 12.36
CA ILE A 28 10.64 -1.61 11.44
C ILE A 28 9.97 -0.38 12.06
N LEU A 29 9.53 -0.45 13.32
CA LEU A 29 8.92 0.69 14.01
C LEU A 29 9.85 1.91 14.02
N CYS A 30 11.13 1.72 14.33
CA CYS A 30 12.12 2.79 14.30
C CYS A 30 12.34 3.32 12.88
N LEU A 31 12.45 2.43 11.89
CA LEU A 31 12.67 2.79 10.49
C LEU A 31 11.57 3.68 9.91
N ILE A 32 10.30 3.44 10.28
CA ILE A 32 9.16 4.25 9.85
C ILE A 32 9.41 5.72 10.19
N PHE A 33 9.76 6.05 11.43
CA PHE A 33 9.99 7.44 11.85
C PHE A 33 11.35 8.01 11.40
N GLN A 34 12.34 7.14 11.15
CA GLN A 34 13.72 7.58 10.91
C GLN A 34 14.09 7.72 9.44
N ARG A 35 13.54 6.90 8.55
CA ARG A 35 14.03 6.82 7.16
C ARG A 35 12.98 7.12 6.12
N TYR A 36 11.70 7.02 6.46
CA TYR A 36 10.64 7.12 5.46
C TYR A 36 10.38 8.60 5.18
N GLY A 37 10.88 9.10 4.05
CA GLY A 37 10.87 10.54 3.73
C GLY A 37 9.51 11.15 3.40
N ASN A 38 8.52 10.35 2.99
CA ASN A 38 7.16 10.78 2.65
C ASN A 38 6.14 10.32 3.71
N LEU A 39 6.36 10.76 4.94
CA LEU A 39 5.57 10.39 6.10
C LEU A 39 4.76 11.60 6.58
N SER A 40 3.44 11.45 6.64
CA SER A 40 2.55 12.38 7.35
C SER A 40 2.27 11.80 8.73
N VAL A 41 2.72 12.46 9.79
CA VAL A 41 2.54 11.98 11.18
C VAL A 41 1.51 12.84 11.89
N TYR A 42 0.46 12.20 12.41
CA TYR A 42 -0.61 12.84 13.18
C TYR A 42 -0.57 12.31 14.62
N ILE A 43 -0.64 13.19 15.61
CA ILE A 43 -0.55 12.82 17.02
C ILE A 43 -1.77 13.33 17.80
N GLU A 44 -2.44 12.44 18.54
CA GLU A 44 -3.58 12.82 19.39
C GLU A 44 -3.07 13.51 20.67
N LYS A 45 -2.87 14.82 20.57
CA LYS A 45 -2.29 15.64 21.63
C LYS A 45 -2.73 17.09 21.48
N GLU A 46 -3.36 17.63 22.52
CA GLU A 46 -3.63 19.06 22.65
C GLU A 46 -2.31 19.83 22.78
N ILE A 47 -2.10 20.79 21.86
CA ILE A 47 -0.88 21.59 21.72
C ILE A 47 -1.28 23.02 21.32
N ASP A 48 -0.93 23.98 22.16
CA ASP A 48 -1.32 25.39 21.98
C ASP A 48 -0.26 26.21 21.22
N SER A 49 0.95 25.67 21.05
CA SER A 49 2.03 26.37 20.35
C SER A 49 3.09 25.46 19.74
N SER A 50 3.82 25.98 18.75
CA SER A 50 4.96 25.28 18.15
C SER A 50 6.08 24.95 19.15
N GLN A 51 6.31 25.80 20.17
CA GLN A 51 7.32 25.49 21.21
C GLN A 51 6.87 24.32 22.10
N GLN A 52 5.58 24.23 22.42
CA GLN A 52 5.04 23.08 23.17
C GLN A 52 5.19 21.78 22.37
N LEU A 53 4.92 21.82 21.07
CA LEU A 53 5.08 20.68 20.18
C LEU A 53 6.53 20.19 20.13
N GLU A 54 7.48 21.11 19.94
CA GLU A 54 8.90 20.80 19.90
C GLU A 54 9.37 20.15 21.20
N ALA A 55 9.03 20.75 22.34
CA ALA A 55 9.37 20.21 23.66
C ALA A 55 8.75 18.83 23.90
N PHE A 56 7.53 18.59 23.42
CA PHE A 56 6.88 17.28 23.50
C PHE A 56 7.60 16.24 22.63
N CYS A 57 7.91 16.56 21.38
CA CYS A 57 8.58 15.64 20.45
C CYS A 57 9.97 15.24 20.94
N LEU A 58 10.73 16.17 21.53
CA LEU A 58 12.06 15.90 22.09
C LEU A 58 12.06 14.87 23.21
N ARG A 59 10.92 14.63 23.88
CA ARG A 59 10.78 13.59 24.91
C ARG A 59 10.60 12.19 24.35
N ILE A 60 10.19 12.07 23.08
CA ILE A 60 9.88 10.80 22.43
C ILE A 60 10.99 10.53 21.40
N PRO A 61 11.93 9.60 21.64
CA PRO A 61 13.12 9.44 20.81
C PRO A 61 12.87 9.32 19.31
N VAL A 62 11.85 8.55 18.91
CA VAL A 62 11.49 8.38 17.49
C VAL A 62 10.89 9.64 16.87
N LEU A 63 10.11 10.43 17.63
CA LEU A 63 9.56 11.69 17.15
C LEU A 63 10.62 12.79 17.11
N ALA A 64 11.52 12.84 18.10
CA ALA A 64 12.66 13.75 18.09
C ALA A 64 13.51 13.57 16.83
N TYR A 65 13.72 12.33 16.40
CA TYR A 65 14.42 12.04 15.14
C TYR A 65 13.63 12.54 13.93
N TYR A 66 12.33 12.22 13.85
CA TYR A 66 11.45 12.64 12.77
C TYR A 66 11.43 14.17 12.62
N THR A 67 11.27 14.91 13.73
CA THR A 67 11.25 16.38 13.72
C THR A 67 12.57 17.01 13.32
N SER A 68 13.69 16.37 13.64
CA SER A 68 15.03 16.90 13.31
C SER A 68 15.40 16.75 11.84
N ASN A 69 14.80 15.79 11.12
CA ASN A 69 15.23 15.41 9.77
C ASN A 69 14.15 15.58 8.70
N THR A 70 12.88 15.73 9.08
CA THR A 70 11.76 15.61 8.14
C THR A 70 10.79 16.78 8.29
N ALA A 71 9.82 16.66 9.20
CA ALA A 71 8.77 17.63 9.42
C ALA A 71 8.26 17.53 10.86
N SER A 72 7.48 18.52 11.31
CA SER A 72 6.78 18.42 12.58
C SER A 72 5.52 17.56 12.44
N PRO A 73 5.16 16.71 13.42
CA PRO A 73 3.90 16.00 13.38
C PRO A 73 2.74 16.97 13.57
N THR A 74 1.59 16.64 12.99
CA THR A 74 0.36 17.43 13.08
C THR A 74 -0.43 17.01 14.31
N PRO A 75 -0.67 17.91 15.29
CA PRO A 75 -1.55 17.63 16.41
C PRO A 75 -3.00 17.46 15.91
N ILE A 76 -3.72 16.50 16.49
CA ILE A 76 -5.14 16.27 16.24
C ILE A 76 -5.89 16.11 17.57
N ASP A 77 -7.15 16.52 17.60
CA ASP A 77 -7.98 16.47 18.81
C ASP A 77 -8.49 15.04 19.10
N GLU A 78 -8.97 14.37 18.05
CA GLU A 78 -9.53 13.04 18.14
C GLU A 78 -9.17 12.21 16.90
N PHE A 79 -8.84 10.94 17.14
CA PHE A 79 -8.41 10.02 16.10
C PHE A 79 -9.47 9.74 15.03
N THR A 80 -10.69 9.36 15.42
CA THR A 80 -11.69 8.83 14.47
C THR A 80 -12.07 9.84 13.40
N PRO A 81 -12.39 11.11 13.72
CA PRO A 81 -12.61 12.12 12.70
C PRO A 81 -11.37 12.35 11.83
N ALA A 82 -10.20 12.50 12.47
CA ALA A 82 -8.96 12.83 11.77
C ALA A 82 -8.53 11.77 10.75
N ILE A 83 -8.58 10.48 11.09
CA ILE A 83 -8.16 9.43 10.15
C ILE A 83 -9.08 9.34 8.94
N LEU A 84 -10.38 9.63 9.13
CA LEU A 84 -11.38 9.60 8.07
C LEU A 84 -11.25 10.80 7.14
N ASP A 85 -10.86 11.96 7.67
CA ASP A 85 -10.73 13.21 6.91
C ASP A 85 -9.39 13.33 6.18
N TYR A 86 -8.30 12.88 6.81
CA TYR A 86 -6.95 13.10 6.28
C TYR A 86 -6.38 11.95 5.46
N SER A 87 -6.89 10.72 5.61
CA SER A 87 -6.28 9.55 4.99
C SER A 87 -7.12 8.93 3.88
N ASP A 88 -6.46 8.59 2.77
CA ASP A 88 -7.06 7.85 1.65
C ASP A 88 -6.96 6.33 1.81
N PHE A 89 -6.36 5.87 2.92
CA PHE A 89 -6.11 4.46 3.24
C PHE A 89 -5.21 3.72 2.24
N SER A 90 -4.45 4.45 1.42
CA SER A 90 -3.46 3.86 0.51
C SER A 90 -2.30 3.23 1.29
N GLN A 91 -1.76 3.94 2.30
CA GLN A 91 -0.69 3.48 3.19
C GLN A 91 -0.86 4.10 4.58
N THR A 92 -1.82 3.58 5.34
CA THR A 92 -2.22 4.17 6.64
C THR A 92 -1.90 3.26 7.80
N ILE A 93 -1.15 3.76 8.78
CA ILE A 93 -0.84 3.05 10.01
C ILE A 93 -1.48 3.82 11.17
N TYR A 94 -2.34 3.14 11.92
CA TYR A 94 -2.83 3.64 13.18
C TYR A 94 -2.09 2.92 14.31
N MET A 95 -1.48 3.70 15.21
CA MET A 95 -0.80 3.24 16.40
C MET A 95 -1.60 3.70 17.62
N GLY A 96 -2.25 2.77 18.33
CA GLY A 96 -3.17 3.15 19.39
C GLY A 96 -3.45 2.09 20.44
N ALA A 97 -4.47 2.33 21.26
CA ALA A 97 -4.97 1.34 22.20
C ALA A 97 -5.51 0.10 21.46
N GLU A 98 -5.54 -1.04 22.17
CA GLU A 98 -6.21 -2.25 21.71
C GLU A 98 -7.73 -2.02 21.77
N ASN A 99 -8.34 -1.75 20.61
CA ASN A 99 -9.74 -1.45 20.44
C ASN A 99 -10.24 -2.12 19.15
N GLN A 100 -11.17 -3.06 19.29
CA GLN A 100 -11.69 -3.85 18.18
C GLN A 100 -12.48 -3.00 17.16
N GLU A 101 -13.28 -2.05 17.62
CA GLU A 101 -14.06 -1.17 16.75
C GLU A 101 -13.13 -0.32 15.86
N ILE A 102 -12.09 0.25 16.45
CA ILE A 102 -11.09 1.02 15.70
C ILE A 102 -10.31 0.10 14.75
N GLN A 103 -9.93 -1.09 15.20
CA GLN A 103 -9.27 -2.08 14.36
C GLN A 103 -10.12 -2.39 13.12
N GLU A 104 -11.42 -2.65 13.31
CA GLU A 104 -12.37 -2.93 12.23
C GLU A 104 -12.52 -1.74 11.28
N ILE A 105 -12.50 -0.49 11.77
CA ILE A 105 -12.52 0.70 10.91
C ILE A 105 -11.24 0.80 10.06
N VAL A 106 -10.08 0.70 10.71
CA VAL A 106 -8.77 0.91 10.06
C VAL A 106 -8.47 -0.20 9.06
N GLU A 107 -8.56 -1.45 9.50
CA GLU A 107 -8.31 -2.63 8.65
C GLU A 107 -9.47 -2.84 7.66
N GLY A 108 -10.67 -2.42 8.04
CA GLY A 108 -11.85 -2.29 7.19
C GLY A 108 -11.66 -1.37 5.98
N LYS A 109 -10.73 -0.42 6.05
CA LYS A 109 -10.37 0.45 4.92
C LYS A 109 -9.01 0.16 4.32
N GLY A 110 -8.22 -0.69 4.98
CA GLY A 110 -6.98 -1.23 4.44
C GLY A 110 -5.72 -0.68 5.06
N GLY A 111 -5.86 0.09 6.15
CA GLY A 111 -4.75 0.45 7.01
C GLY A 111 -4.30 -0.69 7.92
N ILE A 112 -3.29 -0.43 8.72
CA ILE A 112 -2.78 -1.34 9.76
C ILE A 112 -3.07 -0.71 11.12
N HIS A 113 -3.71 -1.47 12.01
CA HIS A 113 -3.79 -1.11 13.43
C HIS A 113 -2.68 -1.80 14.24
N LEU A 114 -1.87 -0.99 14.93
CA LEU A 114 -0.79 -1.42 15.82
C LEU A 114 -1.15 -1.01 17.25
N SER A 115 -1.18 -1.99 18.15
CA SER A 115 -1.31 -1.78 19.59
C SER A 115 0.01 -2.01 20.29
N THR A 116 0.13 -1.53 21.53
CA THR A 116 1.32 -1.78 22.37
C THR A 116 1.57 -3.27 22.62
N THR A 117 0.53 -4.10 22.51
CA THR A 117 0.59 -5.56 22.69
C THR A 117 0.94 -6.32 21.41
N ASN A 118 0.65 -5.77 20.23
CA ASN A 118 0.82 -6.49 18.96
C ASN A 118 1.90 -5.90 18.04
N VAL A 119 2.36 -4.67 18.27
CA VAL A 119 3.11 -3.88 17.27
C VAL A 119 4.29 -4.64 16.68
N PHE A 120 5.15 -5.23 17.51
CA PHE A 120 6.36 -5.89 17.04
C PHE A 120 6.06 -7.15 16.24
N ASN A 121 5.21 -8.03 16.78
CA ASN A 121 4.84 -9.28 16.13
C ASN A 121 4.10 -9.03 14.81
N LYS A 122 3.24 -8.01 14.76
CA LYS A 122 2.47 -7.68 13.57
C LYS A 122 3.33 -7.09 12.46
N LEU A 123 4.23 -6.15 12.78
CA LEU A 123 5.17 -5.60 11.80
C LEU A 123 6.09 -6.69 11.24
N GLU A 124 6.61 -7.56 12.11
CA GLU A 124 7.46 -8.68 11.69
C GLU A 124 6.71 -9.67 10.81
N ARG A 125 5.48 -10.03 11.18
CA ARG A 125 4.62 -10.88 10.36
C ARG A 125 4.37 -10.27 8.98
N ILE A 126 4.00 -8.99 8.89
CA ILE A 126 3.75 -8.35 7.60
C ILE A 126 5.01 -8.28 6.74
N SER A 127 6.17 -8.04 7.36
CA SER A 127 7.46 -8.05 6.66
C SER A 127 7.78 -9.43 6.08
N ASN A 128 7.54 -10.49 6.84
CA ASN A 128 7.86 -11.87 6.46
C ASN A 128 6.83 -12.42 5.46
N ASP A 129 5.55 -12.34 5.78
CA ASP A 129 4.44 -12.86 4.97
C ASP A 129 4.24 -12.03 3.68
N GLY A 130 4.63 -10.75 3.69
CA GLY A 130 4.61 -9.88 2.51
C GLY A 130 5.67 -10.22 1.47
N THR A 131 6.62 -11.11 1.80
CA THR A 131 7.69 -11.54 0.88
C THR A 131 7.35 -12.90 0.28
N LEU A 132 7.12 -12.96 -1.04
CA LEU A 132 6.77 -14.19 -1.74
C LEU A 132 7.63 -14.35 -2.99
N PHE A 133 7.94 -15.60 -3.32
CA PHE A 133 8.62 -15.98 -4.56
C PHE A 133 7.85 -17.11 -5.22
N PHE A 134 7.44 -16.92 -6.47
CA PHE A 134 6.88 -17.96 -7.32
C PHE A 134 7.78 -18.14 -8.52
N ASP A 135 8.32 -19.33 -8.69
CA ASP A 135 8.98 -19.70 -9.94
C ASP A 135 7.92 -20.09 -10.97
N LEU A 136 7.97 -19.47 -12.14
CA LEU A 136 7.13 -19.79 -13.30
C LEU A 136 7.94 -20.54 -14.38
N SER A 137 9.16 -21.00 -14.05
CA SER A 137 10.08 -21.68 -14.97
C SER A 137 9.51 -22.98 -15.56
N ASP A 138 8.56 -23.64 -14.89
CA ASP A 138 7.90 -24.87 -15.34
C ASP A 138 6.79 -24.64 -16.40
N GLY A 139 6.72 -23.45 -17.01
CA GLY A 139 5.72 -23.13 -18.04
C GLY A 139 4.30 -23.00 -17.49
N VAL A 140 4.16 -22.82 -16.18
CA VAL A 140 2.91 -22.39 -15.53
C VAL A 140 2.89 -20.86 -15.67
N GLY A 141 1.95 -20.32 -16.45
CA GLY A 141 1.78 -18.86 -16.58
C GLY A 141 1.42 -18.19 -15.25
N PHE A 142 1.04 -16.91 -15.28
CA PHE A 142 0.53 -16.23 -14.07
C PHE A 142 -0.56 -17.11 -13.42
N PRO A 143 -0.41 -17.51 -12.15
CA PRO A 143 -1.33 -18.45 -11.51
C PRO A 143 -2.73 -17.86 -11.32
N GLY A 144 -2.89 -16.54 -11.53
CA GLY A 144 -4.12 -15.81 -11.29
C GLY A 144 -4.06 -15.02 -10.00
N TRP A 145 -5.06 -14.18 -9.79
CA TRP A 145 -5.10 -13.20 -8.71
C TRP A 145 -5.29 -13.78 -7.31
N HIS A 146 -5.56 -15.07 -7.20
CA HIS A 146 -5.58 -15.78 -5.91
C HIS A 146 -4.22 -15.73 -5.19
N ILE A 147 -3.13 -15.37 -5.90
CA ILE A 147 -1.83 -15.05 -5.29
C ILE A 147 -1.94 -13.97 -4.20
N LEU A 148 -2.91 -13.05 -4.32
CA LEU A 148 -3.16 -12.01 -3.32
C LEU A 148 -3.56 -12.58 -1.95
N ASN A 149 -4.22 -13.75 -1.92
CA ASN A 149 -4.57 -14.44 -0.66
C ASN A 149 -3.32 -14.91 0.09
N ARG A 150 -2.19 -15.09 -0.60
CA ARG A 150 -0.92 -15.47 0.03
C ARG A 150 -0.15 -14.26 0.55
N VAL A 151 -0.46 -13.07 0.05
CA VAL A 151 0.06 -11.78 0.53
C VAL A 151 -0.89 -11.18 1.60
N ALA A 152 -1.87 -11.95 2.10
CA ALA A 152 -3.02 -11.49 2.90
C ALA A 152 -2.67 -10.78 4.21
N ALA A 153 -1.42 -10.84 4.68
CA ALA A 153 -0.96 -9.96 5.76
C ALA A 153 -0.99 -8.47 5.36
N VAL A 154 -1.11 -8.18 4.06
CA VAL A 154 -1.19 -6.86 3.47
C VAL A 154 -2.58 -6.63 2.89
N SER A 155 -3.19 -5.51 3.25
CA SER A 155 -4.46 -5.06 2.67
C SER A 155 -4.40 -4.96 1.15
N THR A 156 -5.43 -5.49 0.50
CA THR A 156 -5.67 -5.44 -0.95
C THR A 156 -6.76 -4.42 -1.33
N LYS A 157 -7.14 -3.52 -0.41
CA LYS A 157 -8.23 -2.54 -0.60
C LYS A 157 -7.89 -1.42 -1.60
N GLY A 158 -6.61 -1.20 -1.86
CA GLY A 158 -6.15 -0.37 -2.97
C GLY A 158 -5.12 -1.14 -3.79
N LEU A 159 -5.45 -1.43 -5.04
CA LEU A 159 -4.53 -2.09 -5.97
C LEU A 159 -4.23 -1.15 -7.13
N THR A 160 -2.95 -0.98 -7.44
CA THR A 160 -2.54 -0.39 -8.72
C THR A 160 -1.74 -1.44 -9.49
N ILE A 161 -2.12 -1.72 -10.72
CA ILE A 161 -1.42 -2.64 -11.62
C ILE A 161 -0.80 -1.79 -12.71
N ASN A 162 0.51 -1.85 -12.87
CA ASN A 162 1.22 -1.27 -13.99
C ASN A 162 1.74 -2.40 -14.87
N ASP A 163 1.08 -2.63 -16.01
CA ASP A 163 1.48 -3.63 -16.99
C ASP A 163 1.03 -3.20 -18.40
N ASN A 164 1.99 -2.76 -19.20
CA ASN A 164 1.78 -2.32 -20.58
C ASN A 164 1.28 -3.42 -21.51
N TYR A 165 1.31 -4.69 -21.10
CA TYR A 165 0.94 -5.83 -21.93
C TYR A 165 -0.34 -6.53 -21.48
N ILE A 166 -0.98 -6.03 -20.41
CA ILE A 166 -2.25 -6.59 -19.93
C ILE A 166 -3.41 -6.27 -20.89
N TRP A 167 -3.30 -5.21 -21.70
CA TRP A 167 -4.30 -4.88 -22.72
C TRP A 167 -3.80 -5.13 -24.15
N LYS A 168 -4.43 -6.09 -24.84
CA LYS A 168 -4.36 -6.25 -26.30
C LYS A 168 -5.72 -6.73 -26.80
N GLN A 169 -6.28 -6.10 -27.85
CA GLN A 169 -7.61 -6.46 -28.40
C GLN A 169 -7.75 -7.96 -28.74
N GLU A 170 -6.64 -8.65 -29.03
CA GLU A 170 -6.59 -10.08 -29.37
C GLU A 170 -6.53 -11.02 -28.15
N ASN A 171 -6.44 -10.48 -26.92
CA ASN A 171 -6.18 -11.22 -25.68
C ASN A 171 -7.42 -11.28 -24.75
N ARG A 172 -8.51 -11.88 -25.23
CA ARG A 172 -9.71 -12.18 -24.41
C ARG A 172 -9.42 -12.84 -23.04
N PRO A 173 -8.45 -13.76 -22.89
CA PRO A 173 -8.11 -14.34 -21.59
C PRO A 173 -7.60 -13.30 -20.56
N VAL A 174 -6.97 -12.21 -21.00
CA VAL A 174 -6.46 -11.19 -20.06
C VAL A 174 -7.58 -10.29 -19.55
N LEU A 175 -8.57 -10.01 -20.40
CA LEU A 175 -9.81 -9.33 -19.98
C LEU A 175 -10.58 -10.18 -18.97
N GLU A 176 -10.68 -11.49 -19.20
CA GLU A 176 -11.32 -12.43 -18.29
C GLU A 176 -10.59 -12.55 -16.94
N GLU A 177 -9.25 -12.53 -16.93
CA GLU A 177 -8.46 -12.50 -15.70
C GLU A 177 -8.59 -11.18 -14.95
N LEU A 178 -8.59 -10.04 -15.64
CA LEU A 178 -8.91 -8.75 -15.01
C LEU A 178 -10.32 -8.78 -14.42
N VAL A 179 -11.31 -9.32 -15.14
CA VAL A 179 -12.67 -9.52 -14.61
C VAL A 179 -12.69 -10.49 -13.43
N ALA A 180 -11.84 -11.51 -13.42
CA ALA A 180 -11.71 -12.45 -12.31
C ALA A 180 -11.16 -11.77 -11.04
N LEU A 181 -10.23 -10.81 -11.16
CA LEU A 181 -9.82 -9.96 -10.03
C LEU A 181 -11.02 -9.28 -9.37
N PHE A 182 -12.04 -8.89 -10.15
CA PHE A 182 -13.24 -8.20 -9.65
C PHE A 182 -14.20 -9.14 -8.93
N ARG A 183 -14.10 -10.45 -9.20
CA ARG A 183 -14.96 -11.50 -8.62
C ARG A 183 -14.33 -12.18 -7.41
N ILE A 184 -13.04 -11.95 -7.17
CA ILE A 184 -12.32 -12.65 -6.10
C ILE A 184 -12.77 -12.26 -4.71
N GLU A 185 -13.54 -11.18 -4.51
CA GLU A 185 -14.33 -11.04 -3.27
C GLU A 185 -15.46 -9.99 -3.36
N GLU A 186 -16.69 -10.40 -3.02
CA GLU A 186 -17.85 -9.53 -2.80
C GLU A 186 -17.68 -8.59 -1.56
N THR A 187 -16.61 -8.77 -0.79
CA THR A 187 -16.38 -8.18 0.55
C THR A 187 -15.44 -6.99 0.59
N ILE A 188 -14.81 -6.61 -0.52
CA ILE A 188 -13.76 -5.58 -0.52
C ILE A 188 -14.19 -4.38 -1.36
N ASP A 189 -14.21 -3.19 -0.74
CA ASP A 189 -14.27 -1.87 -1.40
C ASP A 189 -12.96 -1.58 -2.18
N ALA A 190 -12.46 -2.60 -2.90
CA ALA A 190 -11.18 -2.60 -3.56
C ALA A 190 -11.26 -1.70 -4.79
N ARG A 191 -10.55 -0.59 -4.76
CA ARG A 191 -10.34 0.23 -5.95
C ARG A 191 -9.10 -0.28 -6.67
N CYS A 192 -9.29 -0.79 -7.87
CA CYS A 192 -8.22 -1.25 -8.74
C CYS A 192 -7.95 -0.22 -9.83
N ARG A 193 -6.70 0.23 -9.94
CA ARG A 193 -6.24 1.06 -11.04
C ARG A 193 -5.35 0.22 -11.94
N VAL A 194 -5.63 0.18 -13.23
CA VAL A 194 -4.81 -0.55 -14.21
C VAL A 194 -4.20 0.45 -15.16
N LEU A 195 -2.87 0.55 -15.15
CA LEU A 195 -2.11 1.26 -16.16
C LEU A 195 -1.64 0.26 -17.20
N THR A 196 -2.01 0.50 -18.45
CA THR A 196 -1.65 -0.37 -19.56
C THR A 196 -1.43 0.42 -20.84
N HIS A 197 -0.89 -0.20 -21.89
CA HIS A 197 -0.65 0.46 -23.16
C HIS A 197 -1.56 -0.10 -24.24
N SER A 198 -2.35 0.78 -24.88
CA SER A 198 -3.03 0.46 -26.13
C SER A 198 -2.68 1.50 -27.20
N SER A 199 -2.18 1.04 -28.35
CA SER A 199 -1.94 1.92 -29.49
C SER A 199 -3.22 2.40 -30.15
N ASN A 200 -4.32 1.63 -30.01
CA ASN A 200 -5.52 1.79 -30.82
C ASN A 200 -6.74 2.25 -30.01
N ASP A 201 -6.78 1.99 -28.70
CA ASP A 201 -7.95 2.28 -27.86
C ASP A 201 -7.71 3.51 -26.96
N THR A 202 -8.74 4.31 -26.73
CA THR A 202 -8.78 5.32 -25.66
C THR A 202 -9.21 4.69 -24.33
N ASP A 203 -8.96 5.36 -23.21
CA ASP A 203 -9.41 4.94 -21.87
C ASP A 203 -10.92 4.61 -21.86
N GLU A 204 -11.73 5.45 -22.51
CA GLU A 204 -13.17 5.25 -22.59
C GLU A 204 -13.55 3.99 -23.38
N GLN A 205 -12.85 3.70 -24.48
CA GLN A 205 -13.07 2.49 -25.28
C GLN A 205 -12.71 1.23 -24.48
N ILE A 206 -11.60 1.26 -23.75
CA ILE A 206 -11.17 0.17 -22.85
C ILE A 206 -12.22 -0.04 -21.75
N MET A 207 -12.65 1.04 -21.08
CA MET A 207 -13.64 0.99 -20.01
C MET A 207 -15.00 0.49 -20.50
N ASN A 208 -15.44 0.85 -21.71
CA ASN A 208 -16.69 0.35 -22.27
C ASN A 208 -16.64 -1.15 -22.58
N GLN A 209 -15.49 -1.68 -23.00
CA GLN A 209 -15.31 -3.11 -23.19
C GLN A 209 -15.32 -3.87 -21.86
N ILE A 210 -14.69 -3.33 -20.82
CA ILE A 210 -14.73 -3.89 -19.46
C ILE A 210 -16.16 -3.90 -18.93
N ARG A 211 -16.92 -2.81 -19.10
CA ARG A 211 -18.35 -2.76 -18.74
C ARG A 211 -19.16 -3.83 -19.47
N GLY A 212 -18.88 -4.04 -20.75
CA GLY A 212 -19.55 -5.07 -21.57
C GLY A 212 -19.31 -6.50 -21.07
N HIS A 213 -18.14 -6.79 -20.48
CA HIS A 213 -17.77 -8.14 -20.01
C HIS A 213 -17.99 -8.35 -18.50
N GLY A 214 -17.82 -7.30 -17.68
CA GLY A 214 -17.86 -7.34 -16.23
C GLY A 214 -19.13 -6.74 -15.59
N GLY A 215 -20.03 -6.15 -16.38
CA GLY A 215 -21.24 -5.48 -15.87
C GLY A 215 -20.95 -4.19 -15.07
N MET A 216 -21.96 -3.66 -14.36
CA MET A 216 -21.83 -2.42 -13.57
C MET A 216 -20.79 -2.51 -12.43
N LEU A 217 -20.63 -3.70 -11.84
CA LEU A 217 -19.67 -3.97 -10.76
C LEU A 217 -18.21 -3.71 -11.18
N GLY A 218 -17.88 -3.96 -12.45
CA GLY A 218 -16.54 -3.71 -12.99
C GLY A 218 -16.21 -2.23 -13.16
N SER A 219 -17.20 -1.35 -13.37
CA SER A 219 -16.93 0.06 -13.72
C SER A 219 -16.75 1.02 -12.54
N GLU A 220 -17.27 0.70 -11.37
CA GLU A 220 -17.12 1.56 -10.18
C GLU A 220 -15.85 1.25 -9.40
N ARG A 221 -15.43 -0.02 -9.42
CA ARG A 221 -14.27 -0.51 -8.67
C ARG A 221 -12.96 -0.42 -9.45
N VAL A 222 -13.02 -0.38 -10.79
CA VAL A 222 -11.83 -0.44 -11.63
C VAL A 222 -11.76 0.77 -12.55
N ARG A 223 -10.58 1.37 -12.62
CA ARG A 223 -10.25 2.37 -13.63
C ARG A 223 -9.04 1.92 -14.41
N VAL A 224 -9.17 1.92 -15.73
CA VAL A 224 -8.07 1.62 -16.63
C VAL A 224 -7.61 2.90 -17.31
N PHE A 225 -6.31 3.13 -17.28
CA PHE A 225 -5.64 4.28 -17.85
C PHE A 225 -4.70 3.80 -18.96
N ASN A 226 -4.86 4.34 -20.17
CA ASN A 226 -3.97 4.06 -21.28
C ASN A 226 -2.70 4.91 -21.16
N ASN A 227 -1.64 4.28 -20.69
CA ASN A 227 -0.30 4.82 -20.59
C ASN A 227 0.39 4.86 -21.96
N ARG A 228 0.00 5.82 -22.80
CA ARG A 228 0.63 6.07 -24.11
C ARG A 228 2.00 6.73 -23.99
N MET A 229 2.30 7.35 -22.84
CA MET A 229 3.43 8.27 -22.66
C MET A 229 4.65 7.65 -21.97
N LEU A 230 4.53 6.45 -21.39
CA LEU A 230 5.67 5.75 -20.83
C LEU A 230 5.86 4.36 -21.43
N PRO A 231 7.02 4.08 -22.06
CA PRO A 231 7.53 2.73 -22.18
C PRO A 231 8.06 2.27 -20.81
N ASN A 232 7.21 2.23 -19.78
CA ASN A 232 7.59 1.58 -18.53
C ASN A 232 7.43 0.06 -18.74
N HIS A 233 8.56 -0.63 -18.84
CA HIS A 233 8.58 -2.08 -19.01
C HIS A 233 8.42 -2.82 -17.69
N ASP A 234 8.51 -2.11 -16.56
CA ASP A 234 8.30 -2.67 -15.23
C ASP A 234 6.85 -3.11 -15.07
N ARG A 235 6.66 -4.37 -14.69
CA ARG A 235 5.35 -4.98 -14.51
C ARG A 235 5.14 -5.22 -13.04
N LEU A 236 4.39 -4.30 -12.44
CA LEU A 236 4.31 -4.14 -10.99
C LEU A 236 2.86 -4.08 -10.54
N LEU A 237 2.61 -4.67 -9.38
CA LEU A 237 1.36 -4.55 -8.64
C LEU A 237 1.69 -3.92 -7.29
N TYR A 238 1.04 -2.80 -7.03
CA TYR A 238 1.14 -2.02 -5.82
C TYR A 238 -0.07 -2.35 -4.95
N ALA A 239 0.17 -2.93 -3.78
CA ALA A 239 -0.78 -3.04 -2.69
C ALA A 239 -0.40 -2.04 -1.58
N SER A 240 -1.25 -1.88 -0.56
CA SER A 240 -1.03 -0.89 0.49
C SER A 240 0.31 -1.04 1.21
N PHE A 241 0.75 -2.28 1.47
CA PHE A 241 2.02 -2.57 2.16
C PHE A 241 2.92 -3.57 1.44
N ALA A 242 2.70 -3.79 0.14
CA ALA A 242 3.51 -4.70 -0.67
C ALA A 242 3.71 -4.18 -2.10
N LEU A 243 4.85 -4.54 -2.69
CA LEU A 243 5.14 -4.37 -4.10
C LEU A 243 5.40 -5.76 -4.70
N ILE A 244 4.60 -6.12 -5.69
CA ILE A 244 4.68 -7.41 -6.39
C ILE A 244 5.21 -7.16 -7.79
N GLU A 245 6.27 -7.86 -8.17
CA GLU A 245 6.93 -7.76 -9.46
C GLU A 245 6.77 -9.07 -10.25
N SER A 246 6.49 -8.94 -11.54
CA SER A 246 6.47 -10.06 -12.46
C SER A 246 7.15 -9.68 -13.76
N PRO A 247 8.38 -10.14 -14.08
CA PRO A 247 9.07 -9.79 -15.32
C PRO A 247 8.29 -10.17 -16.59
N SER A 248 7.39 -11.16 -16.51
CA SER A 248 6.50 -11.54 -17.61
C SER A 248 5.16 -10.83 -17.60
N GLY A 249 4.81 -10.18 -16.50
CA GLY A 249 3.55 -9.48 -16.32
C GLY A 249 2.43 -10.38 -15.82
N PHE A 250 1.27 -9.78 -15.59
CA PHE A 250 0.12 -10.42 -14.98
C PHE A 250 -0.81 -11.00 -16.05
N LYS A 251 -0.23 -11.77 -16.98
CA LYS A 251 -0.95 -12.44 -18.08
C LYS A 251 -0.97 -13.96 -17.85
N PRO A 252 -2.09 -14.65 -18.13
CA PRO A 252 -2.23 -16.09 -17.91
C PRO A 252 -1.41 -16.94 -18.90
N ARG A 253 -0.77 -16.32 -19.91
CA ARG A 253 0.03 -17.05 -20.89
C ARG A 253 1.41 -17.36 -20.32
N PRO A 254 1.91 -18.59 -20.48
CA PRO A 254 3.25 -18.94 -20.07
C PRO A 254 4.27 -18.15 -20.89
N ASP A 255 5.14 -17.44 -20.19
CA ASP A 255 6.39 -16.95 -20.74
C ASP A 255 7.52 -17.84 -20.20
N ILE A 256 8.56 -18.01 -21.01
CA ILE A 256 9.68 -18.89 -20.70
C ILE A 256 10.54 -18.19 -19.63
N PHE A 257 10.76 -18.85 -18.49
CA PHE A 257 11.60 -18.41 -17.35
C PHE A 257 11.16 -17.09 -16.71
N SER A 258 10.08 -17.12 -15.95
CA SER A 258 9.60 -15.96 -15.19
C SER A 258 9.48 -16.24 -13.71
N LYS A 259 9.37 -15.19 -12.92
CA LYS A 259 9.15 -15.26 -11.48
C LYS A 259 8.14 -14.21 -11.03
N ILE A 260 7.47 -14.44 -9.91
CA ILE A 260 6.71 -13.40 -9.22
C ILE A 260 7.32 -13.20 -7.86
N GLU A 261 7.71 -11.96 -7.57
CA GLU A 261 8.32 -11.58 -6.30
C GLU A 261 7.48 -10.52 -5.61
N SER A 262 6.95 -10.84 -4.42
CA SER A 262 6.36 -9.85 -3.52
C SER A 262 7.41 -9.41 -2.52
N ASN A 263 7.46 -8.12 -2.21
CA ASN A 263 8.26 -7.57 -1.13
C ASN A 263 7.42 -6.60 -0.30
N SER A 264 7.57 -6.64 1.03
CA SER A 264 6.91 -5.69 1.93
C SER A 264 7.51 -4.29 1.80
N ILE A 265 6.68 -3.24 1.89
CA ILE A 265 7.20 -1.87 1.99
C ILE A 265 7.93 -1.61 3.31
N PHE A 266 7.87 -2.52 4.28
CA PHE A 266 8.65 -2.39 5.51
C PHE A 266 10.16 -2.58 5.29
N ASP A 267 10.56 -3.15 4.14
CA ASP A 267 11.91 -2.96 3.61
C ASP A 267 12.07 -1.56 2.99
N TYR A 268 13.02 -0.79 3.50
CA TYR A 268 13.22 0.60 3.09
C TYR A 268 13.53 0.76 1.59
N LYS A 269 14.24 -0.20 0.97
CA LYS A 269 14.52 -0.13 -0.47
C LYS A 269 13.24 -0.31 -1.28
N THR A 270 12.40 -1.25 -0.86
CA THR A 270 11.07 -1.50 -1.45
C THR A 270 10.17 -0.29 -1.29
N TYR A 271 10.10 0.33 -0.10
CA TYR A 271 9.37 1.58 0.14
C TYR A 271 9.80 2.71 -0.82
N ARG A 272 11.12 2.92 -0.97
CA ARG A 272 11.64 3.94 -1.89
C ARG A 272 11.25 3.65 -3.34
N ARG A 273 11.35 2.39 -3.78
CA ARG A 273 10.95 1.97 -5.13
C ARG A 273 9.45 2.22 -5.35
N TRP A 274 8.61 1.82 -4.39
CA TRP A 274 7.17 2.05 -4.41
C TRP A 274 6.86 3.53 -4.58
N ASN A 275 7.39 4.41 -3.71
CA ASN A 275 7.14 5.85 -3.78
C ASN A 275 7.63 6.48 -5.08
N ASN A 276 8.86 6.16 -5.50
CA ASN A 276 9.41 6.72 -6.73
C ASN A 276 8.56 6.37 -7.95
N HIS A 277 8.00 5.16 -7.99
CA HIS A 277 7.16 4.73 -9.11
C HIS A 277 5.77 5.35 -9.01
N MET A 278 5.16 5.34 -7.82
CA MET A 278 3.84 5.92 -7.61
C MET A 278 3.85 7.41 -7.91
N SER A 279 4.81 8.20 -7.41
CA SER A 279 4.91 9.64 -7.72
C SER A 279 5.04 9.92 -9.22
N ARG A 280 5.72 9.05 -9.98
CA ARG A 280 5.79 9.14 -11.45
C ARG A 280 4.45 8.82 -12.12
N ILE A 281 3.69 7.89 -11.56
CA ILE A 281 2.34 7.54 -12.02
C ILE A 281 1.38 8.71 -11.75
N GLN A 282 1.37 9.28 -10.53
CA GLN A 282 0.43 10.37 -10.19
C GLN A 282 0.70 11.62 -11.03
N SER A 283 1.96 11.98 -11.26
CA SER A 283 2.31 13.17 -12.06
C SER A 283 1.84 13.11 -13.51
N GLN A 284 1.43 11.93 -13.99
CA GLN A 284 1.01 11.70 -15.38
C GLN A 284 -0.48 11.52 -15.55
N ILE A 285 -1.14 10.91 -14.57
CA ILE A 285 -2.59 10.67 -14.60
C ILE A 285 -3.36 11.85 -13.99
N GLY A 286 -2.66 12.79 -13.31
CA GLY A 286 -3.27 13.88 -12.54
C GLY A 286 -3.63 13.40 -11.12
N ASP A 287 -4.31 14.27 -10.35
CA ASP A 287 -4.72 13.91 -8.98
C ASP A 287 -5.55 12.61 -8.99
N LEU A 288 -5.02 11.60 -8.29
CA LEU A 288 -5.50 10.21 -8.20
C LEU A 288 -6.62 10.01 -7.19
#